data_AF-A0A2G5VN56-F1
#
_entry.id   AF-A0A2G5VN56-F1
#
_cell.length_a   1.000
_cell.length_b   1.000
_cell.length_c   1.000
_cell.angle_alpha   90.00
_cell.angle_beta   90.00
_cell.angle_gamma   90.00
#
_symmetry.space_group_name_H-M   'P 1'
#
loop_
_entity.id
_entity.type
_entity.pdbx_description
1 polymer ?
#
loop_
_entity_poly.entity_id
_entity_poly.type
_entity_poly.pdbx_seq_one_letter_code
_entity_poly.pdbx_strand_id
1 'polypeptide(L)'
;MDQSTPRRYNLRSSHRAVPIPFNSAKSVVPLRKRNSPSEANKGHKRQRTQQSHGPPFKSPAGLDLPRQSHIEQRPIVQLPTRLSRELEQPFGSFGQLPDDVIYQILSRTPYTLLGRMSMTSTAWKRTVSAYVRSGSFKLRLTKDVENTLDSFSNEKLGSDDLYFSMGTLTKYLTINEKWSVRLDCLRMFLTTAYEADASISGIGKMIHAFALRPDDEIVMEEIDDIVTLVFSIVGSLAHALNGVVTRPDVERNLENTENAHIWFYEMELRKTVLTLFLHNGVTDPAVGLNKFFLSSILRKFKEAHGTVPTSLIYLLFSPTTIYEGEEVIHWHRLSQISVVDYDDALELNPLARAMFALLQCKKLNNTLPWTKNTIFNLMEEITTYPNPWSMNTFVALHVLEPELVPIGVVARLNRNHEDEAGDMICTMKMLLFRWKMDVVGVMERALESIKTALKPEQCRTLFDRCWDWHQRNIDDLHRRVGQSAEIRAEIESQMEVMPMLMKLL
;
A
#
# COMPACT_ATOMS: atom_id res chain seq x y z
N MET A 1 -8.37 26.01 -37.44
CA MET A 1 -7.18 26.43 -36.68
C MET A 1 -7.70 27.24 -35.50
N ASP A 2 -7.88 26.59 -34.36
CA ASP A 2 -8.19 27.25 -33.08
C ASP A 2 -7.08 26.88 -32.10
N GLN A 3 -6.21 27.84 -31.80
CA GLN A 3 -5.19 27.73 -30.76
C GLN A 3 -5.72 28.43 -29.50
N SER A 4 -6.69 27.83 -28.82
CA SER A 4 -6.92 28.15 -27.41
C SER A 4 -5.91 27.33 -26.60
N THR A 5 -4.77 27.93 -26.28
CA THR A 5 -3.81 27.32 -25.36
C THR A 5 -4.51 27.07 -24.01
N PRO A 6 -4.59 25.81 -23.53
CA PRO A 6 -5.13 25.53 -22.20
C PRO A 6 -4.26 26.26 -21.17
N ARG A 7 -4.89 26.97 -20.22
CA ARG A 7 -4.20 27.64 -19.12
C ARG A 7 -3.38 26.60 -18.34
N ARG A 8 -2.05 26.59 -18.54
CA ARG A 8 -1.12 25.80 -17.73
C ARG A 8 -1.11 26.37 -16.31
N TYR A 9 -1.46 25.54 -15.32
CA TYR A 9 -1.57 25.96 -13.93
C TYR A 9 -0.18 25.95 -13.29
N ASN A 10 0.31 27.07 -12.78
CA ASN A 10 1.55 27.10 -12.00
C ASN A 10 1.23 26.85 -10.53
N LEU A 11 1.21 25.59 -10.10
CA LEU A 11 1.24 25.25 -8.68
C LEU A 11 2.61 25.66 -8.11
N ARG A 12 2.72 26.89 -7.58
CA ARG A 12 3.94 27.38 -6.91
C ARG A 12 3.65 27.69 -5.45
N SER A 13 3.94 26.72 -4.57
CA SER A 13 4.20 26.98 -3.14
C SER A 13 5.68 26.86 -2.77
N SER A 14 6.61 26.87 -3.73
CA SER A 14 8.05 26.64 -3.53
C SER A 14 8.94 27.85 -3.84
N HIS A 15 8.52 29.06 -3.45
CA HIS A 15 9.39 30.23 -3.49
C HIS A 15 9.43 30.99 -2.16
N ARG A 16 10.42 30.66 -1.33
CA ARG A 16 11.38 31.60 -0.70
C ARG A 16 12.33 30.82 0.24
N ALA A 17 13.44 30.33 -0.30
CA ALA A 17 14.68 30.19 0.46
C ALA A 17 15.49 31.47 0.20
N VAL A 18 15.40 32.43 1.11
CA VAL A 18 16.33 33.56 1.14
C VAL A 18 17.61 33.06 1.82
N PRO A 19 18.81 33.23 1.25
CA PRO A 19 20.05 32.84 1.92
C PRO A 19 20.31 33.82 3.07
N ILE A 20 20.32 33.31 4.31
CA ILE A 20 20.85 34.06 5.46
C ILE A 20 22.31 33.61 5.65
N PRO A 21 23.28 34.55 5.68
CA PRO A 21 24.70 34.21 5.74
C PRO A 21 25.07 33.67 7.13
N PHE A 22 26.01 32.72 7.11
CA PHE A 22 26.75 32.28 8.29
C PHE A 22 27.42 33.49 8.96
N ASN A 23 27.09 33.77 10.23
CA ASN A 23 28.12 34.04 11.22
C ASN A 23 27.62 33.89 12.67
N SER A 24 28.55 33.36 13.46
CA SER A 24 28.48 33.03 14.87
C SER A 24 28.11 34.20 15.78
N ALA A 25 27.20 33.98 16.74
CA ALA A 25 27.40 34.34 18.15
C ALA A 25 26.21 33.85 19.00
N LYS A 26 26.57 33.33 20.17
CA LYS A 26 25.72 32.86 21.27
C LYS A 26 24.45 33.71 21.46
N SER A 27 23.28 33.08 21.41
CA SER A 27 22.16 33.49 22.24
C SER A 27 21.44 32.25 22.79
N VAL A 28 21.46 32.17 24.12
CA VAL A 28 20.87 31.13 24.96
C VAL A 28 19.57 31.71 25.51
N VAL A 29 18.41 31.17 25.14
CA VAL A 29 17.14 31.37 25.85
C VAL A 29 16.19 30.19 25.53
N PRO A 30 15.25 29.80 26.40
CA PRO A 30 15.47 28.95 27.57
C PRO A 30 14.66 27.63 27.47
N LEU A 31 15.28 26.52 27.88
CA LEU A 31 14.57 25.25 28.11
C LEU A 31 13.56 25.43 29.24
N ARG A 32 12.26 25.36 28.91
CA ARG A 32 11.18 25.39 29.90
C ARG A 32 11.24 24.09 30.71
N LYS A 33 11.80 24.20 31.91
CA LYS A 33 11.82 23.16 32.96
C LYS A 33 10.42 22.59 33.16
N ARG A 34 10.27 21.28 32.98
CA ARG A 34 9.14 20.52 33.49
C ARG A 34 9.42 20.30 34.98
N ASN A 35 8.64 20.94 35.83
CA ASN A 35 8.72 20.77 37.28
C ASN A 35 8.34 19.34 37.65
N SER A 36 9.28 18.60 38.23
CA SER A 36 9.03 17.44 39.07
C SER A 36 8.51 17.94 40.43
N PRO A 37 7.46 17.33 41.02
CA PRO A 37 7.09 17.64 42.40
C PRO A 37 8.04 16.92 43.36
N SER A 38 8.67 17.69 44.24
CA SER A 38 9.41 17.21 45.40
C SER A 38 8.47 16.72 46.49
N GLU A 39 8.86 15.62 47.13
CA GLU A 39 8.31 15.11 48.38
C GLU A 39 8.41 16.14 49.51
N ALA A 40 7.27 16.44 50.16
CA ALA A 40 7.14 16.57 51.62
C ALA A 40 5.72 17.02 51.98
N ASN A 41 4.81 16.07 52.22
CA ASN A 41 4.09 16.01 53.50
C ASN A 41 3.13 14.80 53.55
N LYS A 42 3.63 13.77 54.24
CA LYS A 42 2.95 12.89 55.21
C LYS A 42 1.46 12.60 54.97
N GLY A 43 1.25 11.39 54.45
CA GLY A 43 0.46 10.32 55.05
C GLY A 43 -0.90 10.70 55.64
N HIS A 44 -1.96 10.27 54.96
CA HIS A 44 -3.18 9.72 55.55
C HIS A 44 -3.77 8.73 54.54
N LYS A 45 -3.73 7.43 54.85
CA LYS A 45 -4.47 6.39 54.13
C LYS A 45 -5.96 6.74 54.19
N ARG A 46 -6.56 7.09 53.06
CA ARG A 46 -8.02 7.08 52.91
C ARG A 46 -8.42 6.40 51.60
N GLN A 47 -9.15 5.31 51.82
CA GLN A 47 -9.96 4.53 50.89
C GLN A 47 -10.59 5.36 49.78
N ARG A 48 -10.50 4.86 48.55
CA ARG A 48 -11.36 5.28 47.46
C ARG A 48 -12.16 4.08 46.96
N THR A 49 -13.42 4.06 47.41
CA THR A 49 -14.63 3.62 46.72
C THR A 49 -14.49 2.51 45.68
N GLN A 50 -14.77 1.29 46.14
CA GLN A 50 -15.35 0.24 45.31
C GLN A 50 -16.63 0.76 44.66
N GLN A 51 -16.66 0.77 43.33
CA GLN A 51 -17.94 0.70 42.62
C GLN A 51 -18.34 -0.77 42.53
N SER A 52 -19.60 -1.00 42.88
CA SER A 52 -20.27 -2.27 43.09
C SER A 52 -20.08 -3.26 41.94
N HIS A 53 -19.38 -4.35 42.25
CA HIS A 53 -19.58 -5.62 41.56
C HIS A 53 -21.03 -6.06 41.82
N GLY A 54 -21.80 -6.28 40.76
CA GLY A 54 -23.02 -7.07 40.85
C GLY A 54 -22.71 -8.47 41.40
N PRO A 55 -23.70 -9.18 41.98
CA PRO A 55 -23.45 -10.49 42.55
C PRO A 55 -22.88 -11.44 41.48
N PRO A 56 -21.92 -12.31 41.83
CA PRO A 56 -21.37 -13.27 40.90
C PRO A 56 -22.50 -14.15 40.36
N PHE A 57 -22.52 -14.33 39.03
CA PHE A 57 -23.46 -15.24 38.38
C PHE A 57 -23.29 -16.64 38.98
N LYS A 58 -24.30 -17.09 39.74
CA LYS A 58 -24.43 -18.47 40.20
C LYS A 58 -25.24 -19.22 39.16
N SER A 59 -24.62 -20.22 38.52
CA SER A 59 -25.34 -21.19 37.69
C SER A 59 -26.51 -21.79 38.49
N PRO A 60 -27.69 -22.02 37.89
CA PRO A 60 -28.81 -22.64 38.59
C PRO A 60 -28.41 -24.00 39.14
N ALA A 61 -28.75 -24.26 40.40
CA ALA A 61 -28.56 -25.55 41.05
C ALA A 61 -29.27 -26.64 40.21
N GLY A 62 -28.48 -27.60 39.74
CA GLY A 62 -29.03 -28.82 39.15
C GLY A 62 -29.89 -29.54 40.18
N LEU A 63 -31.07 -29.97 39.75
CA LEU A 63 -31.96 -30.83 40.53
C LEU A 63 -31.21 -32.12 40.89
N ASP A 64 -30.84 -32.27 42.16
CA ASP A 64 -30.41 -33.55 42.72
C ASP A 64 -31.60 -34.52 42.74
N LEU A 65 -31.62 -35.43 41.78
CA LEU A 65 -32.40 -36.67 41.84
C LEU A 65 -31.42 -37.84 41.98
N PRO A 66 -31.60 -38.74 42.97
CA PRO A 66 -30.67 -39.83 43.21
C PRO A 66 -30.90 -40.91 42.16
N ARG A 67 -29.97 -41.04 41.20
CA ARG A 67 -29.91 -42.23 40.35
C ARG A 67 -28.71 -43.08 40.77
N GLN A 68 -29.07 -44.13 41.49
CA GLN A 68 -28.30 -45.30 41.83
C GLN A 68 -27.23 -45.62 40.78
N SER A 69 -26.01 -45.75 41.29
CA SER A 69 -24.87 -46.35 40.62
C SER A 69 -25.16 -47.82 40.29
N HIS A 70 -25.71 -48.07 39.11
CA HIS A 70 -25.38 -49.26 38.33
C HIS A 70 -24.50 -48.80 37.17
N ILE A 71 -23.21 -48.66 37.47
CA ILE A 71 -22.18 -48.69 36.43
C ILE A 71 -22.15 -50.15 35.97
N GLU A 72 -22.90 -50.46 34.91
CA GLU A 72 -22.50 -51.54 34.03
C GLU A 72 -21.04 -51.26 33.67
N GLN A 73 -20.17 -52.18 34.07
CA GLN A 73 -18.78 -52.21 33.63
C GLN A 73 -18.80 -52.37 32.10
N ARG A 74 -18.95 -51.26 31.38
CA ARG A 74 -18.49 -51.21 29.99
C ARG A 74 -17.00 -51.52 30.09
N PRO A 75 -16.52 -52.60 29.45
CA PRO A 75 -15.10 -52.88 29.46
C PRO A 75 -14.45 -51.65 28.85
N ILE A 76 -13.62 -50.96 29.63
CA ILE A 76 -12.56 -50.16 29.08
C ILE A 76 -11.84 -51.15 28.17
N VAL A 77 -12.01 -50.97 26.85
CA VAL A 77 -11.22 -51.72 25.88
C VAL A 77 -9.79 -51.32 26.20
N GLN A 78 -9.11 -52.16 26.96
CA GLN A 78 -7.68 -52.06 27.15
C GLN A 78 -7.11 -52.17 25.75
N LEU A 79 -6.65 -51.06 25.20
CA LEU A 79 -5.80 -51.05 24.03
C LEU A 79 -4.75 -52.14 24.26
N PRO A 80 -4.67 -53.16 23.39
CA PRO A 80 -3.82 -54.31 23.64
C PRO A 80 -2.41 -53.82 23.95
N THR A 81 -1.78 -54.44 24.94
CA THR A 81 -0.47 -54.07 25.52
C THR A 81 0.68 -54.00 24.50
N ARG A 82 0.42 -54.37 23.24
CA ARG A 82 1.30 -54.11 22.09
C ARG A 82 1.37 -52.64 21.68
N LEU A 83 0.28 -51.87 21.80
CA LEU A 83 0.27 -50.43 21.45
C LEU A 83 0.90 -49.55 22.54
N SER A 84 1.02 -50.04 23.76
CA SER A 84 1.63 -49.33 24.89
C SER A 84 3.14 -49.56 25.02
N ARG A 85 3.73 -50.42 24.15
CA ARG A 85 5.14 -50.80 24.17
C ARG A 85 5.91 -50.49 22.88
N GLU A 86 5.22 -50.04 21.82
CA GLU A 86 5.89 -49.26 20.80
C GLU A 86 6.31 -47.98 21.50
N LEU A 87 7.61 -47.78 21.75
CA LEU A 87 8.13 -46.46 22.11
C LEU A 87 7.40 -45.47 21.21
N GLU A 88 6.67 -44.50 21.79
CA GLU A 88 6.04 -43.42 21.04
C GLU A 88 7.14 -42.70 20.28
N GLN A 89 7.41 -43.20 19.08
CA GLN A 89 8.43 -42.67 18.23
C GLN A 89 7.91 -41.32 17.74
N PRO A 90 8.78 -40.31 17.60
CA PRO A 90 8.36 -38.92 17.36
C PRO A 90 7.41 -38.70 16.16
N PHE A 91 7.29 -39.69 15.25
CA PHE A 91 6.48 -39.67 14.03
C PHE A 91 5.52 -40.87 13.90
N GLY A 92 5.23 -41.59 15.00
CA GLY A 92 4.50 -42.86 14.94
C GLY A 92 5.27 -43.94 14.16
N SER A 93 4.60 -44.69 13.30
CA SER A 93 5.21 -45.76 12.49
C SER A 93 6.33 -45.26 11.54
N PHE A 94 6.36 -43.97 11.20
CA PHE A 94 7.44 -43.39 10.37
C PHE A 94 8.78 -43.31 11.12
N GLY A 95 8.79 -43.31 12.46
CA GLY A 95 10.05 -43.34 13.21
C GLY A 95 10.83 -44.65 13.07
N GLN A 96 10.18 -45.71 12.56
CA GLN A 96 10.84 -46.97 12.27
C GLN A 96 11.62 -46.94 10.94
N LEU A 97 11.45 -45.89 10.12
CA LEU A 97 12.15 -45.75 8.85
C LEU A 97 13.52 -45.05 9.04
N PRO A 98 14.55 -45.44 8.27
CA PRO A 98 15.79 -44.69 8.21
C PRO A 98 15.57 -43.25 7.70
N ASP A 99 16.36 -42.31 8.19
CA ASP A 99 16.28 -40.89 7.82
C ASP A 99 16.36 -40.67 6.30
N ASP A 100 17.17 -41.47 5.59
CA ASP A 100 17.32 -41.42 4.13
C ASP A 100 16.00 -41.75 3.41
N VAL A 101 15.25 -42.74 3.91
CA VAL A 101 13.93 -43.11 3.35
C VAL A 101 12.93 -42.00 3.61
N ILE A 102 12.99 -41.38 4.79
CA ILE A 102 12.16 -40.23 5.11
C ILE A 102 12.46 -39.08 4.14
N TYR A 103 13.73 -38.77 3.86
CA TYR A 103 14.11 -37.72 2.92
C TYR A 103 13.67 -38.01 1.48
N GLN A 104 13.66 -39.28 1.06
CA GLN A 104 13.09 -39.68 -0.23
C GLN A 104 11.57 -39.52 -0.31
N ILE A 105 10.86 -39.73 0.80
CA ILE A 105 9.42 -39.42 0.88
C ILE A 105 9.24 -37.91 0.76
N LEU A 106 9.95 -37.13 1.58
CA LEU A 106 9.86 -35.66 1.60
C LEU A 106 10.21 -35.04 0.24
N SER A 107 11.16 -35.61 -0.51
CA SER A 107 11.54 -35.11 -1.83
C SER A 107 10.47 -35.27 -2.90
N ARG A 108 9.50 -36.18 -2.70
CA ARG A 108 8.35 -36.37 -3.59
C ARG A 108 7.08 -35.71 -3.08
N THR A 109 7.08 -35.25 -1.83
CA THR A 109 5.93 -34.59 -1.21
C THR A 109 5.78 -33.15 -1.75
N PRO A 110 4.57 -32.71 -2.14
CA PRO A 110 4.31 -31.32 -2.52
C PRO A 110 4.71 -30.31 -1.44
N TYR A 111 5.20 -29.13 -1.84
CA TYR A 111 5.69 -28.09 -0.93
C TYR A 111 4.64 -27.65 0.11
N THR A 112 3.39 -27.47 -0.31
CA THR A 112 2.27 -27.11 0.58
C THR A 112 2.03 -28.19 1.64
N LEU A 113 2.12 -29.46 1.26
CA LEU A 113 1.94 -30.58 2.18
C LEU A 113 3.14 -30.71 3.13
N LEU A 114 4.37 -30.50 2.68
CA LEU A 114 5.56 -30.41 3.55
C LEU A 114 5.37 -29.35 4.64
N GLY A 115 4.85 -28.19 4.26
CA GLY A 115 4.58 -27.10 5.20
C GLY A 115 3.49 -27.49 6.21
N ARG A 116 2.38 -28.09 5.75
CA ARG A 116 1.33 -28.60 6.65
C ARG A 116 1.83 -29.70 7.59
N MET A 117 2.68 -30.62 7.11
CA MET A 117 3.31 -31.65 7.94
C MET A 117 4.19 -31.01 9.02
N SER A 118 4.95 -29.96 8.70
CA SER A 118 5.74 -29.24 9.70
C SER A 118 4.90 -28.61 10.82
N MET A 119 3.61 -28.39 10.57
CA MET A 119 2.67 -27.83 11.54
C MET A 119 2.01 -28.88 12.44
N THR A 120 2.10 -30.18 12.13
CA THR A 120 1.39 -31.23 12.90
C THR A 120 2.09 -31.62 14.19
N SER A 121 3.44 -31.60 14.23
CA SER A 121 4.20 -31.90 15.45
C SER A 121 5.59 -31.27 15.45
N THR A 122 6.17 -31.09 16.64
CA THR A 122 7.54 -30.58 16.80
C THR A 122 8.59 -31.49 16.17
N ALA A 123 8.34 -32.79 16.16
CA ALA A 123 9.18 -33.76 15.49
C ALA A 123 9.17 -33.54 13.98
N TRP A 124 7.97 -33.54 13.34
CA TRP A 124 7.86 -33.29 11.90
C TRP A 124 8.45 -31.95 11.50
N LYS A 125 8.25 -30.90 12.32
CA LYS A 125 8.91 -29.61 12.11
C LYS A 125 10.43 -29.74 12.02
N ARG A 126 11.07 -30.46 12.95
CA ARG A 126 12.53 -30.66 12.95
C ARG A 126 12.98 -31.44 11.72
N THR A 127 12.30 -32.52 11.37
CA THR A 127 12.67 -33.36 10.22
C THR A 127 12.51 -32.63 8.89
N VAL A 128 11.38 -31.94 8.68
CA VAL A 128 11.18 -31.15 7.46
C VAL A 128 12.17 -29.98 7.41
N SER A 129 12.46 -29.32 8.54
CA SER A 129 13.48 -28.26 8.59
C SER A 129 14.88 -28.78 8.29
N ALA A 130 15.23 -29.98 8.77
CA ALA A 130 16.51 -30.62 8.49
C ALA A 130 16.62 -31.01 7.01
N TYR A 131 15.55 -31.54 6.42
CA TYR A 131 15.46 -31.83 5.00
C TYR A 131 15.61 -30.55 4.16
N VAL A 132 14.90 -29.48 4.49
CA VAL A 132 14.94 -28.19 3.78
C VAL A 132 16.33 -27.55 3.80
N ARG A 133 17.11 -27.78 4.86
CA ARG A 133 18.52 -27.33 4.95
C ARG A 133 19.51 -28.30 4.29
N SER A 134 19.07 -29.45 3.79
CA SER A 134 19.95 -30.45 3.18
C SER A 134 20.26 -30.13 1.72
N GLY A 135 21.39 -30.65 1.22
CA GLY A 135 21.72 -30.58 -0.20
C GLY A 135 20.67 -31.23 -1.12
N SER A 136 19.98 -32.27 -0.63
CA SER A 136 18.90 -32.94 -1.38
C SER A 136 17.71 -32.03 -1.65
N PHE A 137 17.38 -31.12 -0.74
CA PHE A 137 16.35 -30.11 -0.98
C PHE A 137 16.84 -29.02 -1.93
N LYS A 138 18.09 -28.57 -1.81
CA LYS A 138 18.67 -27.61 -2.76
C LYS A 138 18.59 -28.15 -4.19
N LEU A 139 19.00 -29.40 -4.41
CA LEU A 139 18.91 -30.08 -5.71
C LEU A 139 17.48 -30.19 -6.22
N ARG A 140 16.52 -30.53 -5.35
CA ARG A 140 15.10 -30.55 -5.73
C ARG A 140 14.63 -29.17 -6.15
N LEU A 141 14.91 -28.14 -5.36
CA LEU A 141 14.46 -26.78 -5.63
C LEU A 141 15.01 -26.29 -6.97
N THR A 142 16.32 -26.43 -7.20
CA THR A 142 16.95 -26.07 -8.47
C THR A 142 16.31 -26.82 -9.63
N LYS A 143 16.13 -28.13 -9.51
CA LYS A 143 15.48 -28.94 -10.55
C LYS A 143 14.03 -28.51 -10.82
N ASP A 144 13.25 -28.25 -9.78
CA ASP A 144 11.84 -27.86 -9.94
C ASP A 144 11.75 -26.47 -10.60
N VAL A 145 12.65 -25.54 -10.28
CA VAL A 145 12.77 -24.23 -10.97
C VAL A 145 13.16 -24.40 -12.44
N GLU A 146 14.22 -25.15 -12.74
CA GLU A 146 14.69 -25.38 -14.12
C GLU A 146 13.64 -26.06 -15.01
N ASN A 147 12.80 -26.92 -14.44
CA ASN A 147 11.74 -27.62 -15.17
C ASN A 147 10.43 -26.83 -15.24
N THR A 148 10.35 -25.66 -14.61
CA THR A 148 9.16 -24.82 -14.69
C THR A 148 9.14 -24.14 -16.06
N LEU A 149 8.15 -24.51 -16.88
CA LEU A 149 7.83 -23.72 -18.06
C LEU A 149 7.23 -22.41 -17.56
N ASP A 150 7.97 -21.31 -17.71
CA ASP A 150 7.48 -19.95 -17.47
C ASP A 150 6.28 -19.69 -18.40
N SER A 151 5.10 -20.12 -17.98
CA SER A 151 3.86 -19.63 -18.57
C SER A 151 3.72 -18.19 -18.08
N PHE A 152 4.03 -17.23 -18.97
CA PHE A 152 3.75 -15.80 -18.81
C PHE A 152 2.26 -15.48 -18.57
N SER A 153 1.42 -16.50 -18.41
CA SER A 153 0.02 -16.34 -18.09
C SER A 153 -0.14 -15.95 -16.63
N ASN A 154 -0.90 -14.85 -16.43
CA ASN A 154 -1.56 -14.44 -15.19
C ASN A 154 -2.56 -15.50 -14.66
N GLU A 155 -2.22 -16.79 -14.74
CA GLU A 155 -3.04 -17.86 -14.22
C GLU A 155 -3.12 -17.74 -12.69
N LYS A 156 -4.34 -17.95 -12.21
CA LYS A 156 -4.80 -17.66 -10.85
C LYS A 156 -3.78 -18.12 -9.82
N LEU A 157 -3.37 -17.17 -8.97
CA LEU A 157 -2.60 -17.45 -7.77
C LEU A 157 -3.33 -18.54 -6.97
N GLY A 158 -2.73 -19.73 -6.87
CA GLY A 158 -3.37 -20.92 -6.31
C GLY A 158 -2.36 -21.82 -5.61
N SER A 159 -2.85 -22.80 -4.86
CA SER A 159 -2.03 -23.79 -4.17
C SER A 159 -1.18 -24.67 -5.08
N ASP A 160 -1.43 -24.60 -6.38
CA ASP A 160 -0.80 -25.44 -7.40
C ASP A 160 0.35 -24.71 -8.11
N ASP A 161 0.49 -23.40 -7.88
CA ASP A 161 1.65 -22.62 -8.34
C ASP A 161 2.89 -23.01 -7.50
N LEU A 162 3.96 -23.38 -8.20
CA LEU A 162 5.20 -23.87 -7.59
C LEU A 162 5.80 -22.83 -6.63
N TYR A 163 5.94 -21.59 -7.10
CA TYR A 163 6.58 -20.51 -6.37
C TYR A 163 5.75 -20.07 -5.16
N PHE A 164 4.43 -19.95 -5.34
CA PHE A 164 3.50 -19.68 -4.23
C PHE A 164 3.58 -20.79 -3.17
N SER A 165 3.69 -22.06 -3.59
CA SER A 165 3.83 -23.21 -2.70
C SER A 165 5.16 -23.20 -1.93
N MET A 166 6.26 -22.80 -2.58
CA MET A 166 7.55 -22.61 -1.91
C MET A 166 7.48 -21.52 -0.85
N GLY A 167 6.92 -20.35 -1.16
CA GLY A 167 6.75 -19.28 -0.17
C GLY A 167 5.83 -19.68 1.00
N THR A 168 4.79 -20.45 0.70
CA THR A 168 3.90 -21.04 1.73
C THR A 168 4.63 -22.03 2.63
N LEU A 169 5.50 -22.87 2.06
CA LEU A 169 6.36 -23.77 2.84
C LEU A 169 7.25 -22.97 3.80
N THR A 170 7.95 -21.95 3.31
CA THR A 170 8.81 -21.08 4.15
C THR A 170 8.01 -20.46 5.29
N LYS A 171 6.78 -20.00 5.02
CA LYS A 171 5.88 -19.44 6.04
C LYS A 171 5.53 -20.47 7.12
N TYR A 172 5.05 -21.65 6.73
CA TYR A 172 4.64 -22.69 7.68
C TYR A 172 5.80 -23.21 8.52
N LEU A 173 6.98 -23.40 7.93
CA LEU A 173 8.16 -23.85 8.66
C LEU A 173 8.57 -22.90 9.79
N THR A 174 8.30 -21.62 9.62
CA THR A 174 8.86 -20.57 10.46
C THR A 174 7.81 -19.78 11.26
N ILE A 175 6.52 -20.13 11.16
CA ILE A 175 5.43 -19.37 11.79
C ILE A 175 5.57 -19.19 13.31
N ASN A 176 6.16 -20.18 14.00
CA ASN A 176 6.40 -20.15 15.45
C ASN A 176 7.84 -19.70 15.80
N GLU A 177 8.62 -19.26 14.83
CA GLU A 177 10.00 -18.80 15.03
C GLU A 177 10.06 -17.27 15.18
N LYS A 178 11.19 -16.79 15.73
CA LYS A 178 11.49 -15.36 15.76
C LYS A 178 11.62 -14.80 14.34
N TRP A 179 11.21 -13.55 14.14
CA TRP A 179 11.26 -12.89 12.83
C TRP A 179 12.60 -13.01 12.10
N SER A 180 13.74 -12.85 12.80
CA SER A 180 15.07 -13.02 12.20
C SER A 180 15.27 -14.40 11.55
N VAL A 181 14.83 -15.47 12.22
CA VAL A 181 14.90 -16.84 11.71
C VAL A 181 13.96 -17.04 10.52
N ARG A 182 12.78 -16.39 10.54
CA ARG A 182 11.84 -16.39 9.43
C ARG A 182 12.46 -15.76 8.18
N LEU A 183 13.09 -14.60 8.37
CA LEU A 183 13.75 -13.84 7.30
C LEU A 183 14.97 -14.59 6.74
N ASP A 184 15.78 -15.22 7.58
CA ASP A 184 16.92 -16.05 7.14
C ASP A 184 16.47 -17.26 6.32
N CYS A 185 15.37 -17.89 6.72
CA CYS A 185 14.79 -18.99 5.94
C CYS A 185 14.29 -18.51 4.58
N LEU A 186 13.59 -17.37 4.53
CA LEU A 186 13.18 -16.75 3.28
C LEU A 186 14.38 -16.41 2.40
N ARG A 187 15.44 -15.83 2.96
CA ARG A 187 16.69 -15.52 2.24
C ARG A 187 17.24 -16.77 1.55
N MET A 188 17.35 -17.88 2.26
CA MET A 188 17.88 -19.13 1.71
C MET A 188 17.05 -19.64 0.52
N PHE A 189 15.72 -19.59 0.61
CA PHE A 189 14.83 -19.97 -0.48
C PHE A 189 14.99 -19.04 -1.69
N LEU A 190 14.94 -17.73 -1.47
CA LEU A 190 15.03 -16.74 -2.54
C LEU A 190 16.40 -16.75 -3.22
N THR A 191 17.50 -16.87 -2.46
CA THR A 191 18.85 -16.98 -3.02
C THR A 191 18.99 -18.24 -3.86
N THR A 192 18.50 -19.39 -3.37
CA THR A 192 18.59 -20.65 -4.12
C THR A 192 17.75 -20.59 -5.40
N ALA A 193 16.54 -20.02 -5.35
CA ALA A 193 15.69 -19.85 -6.52
C ALA A 193 16.33 -18.90 -7.54
N TYR A 194 16.88 -17.77 -7.08
CA TYR A 194 17.56 -16.80 -7.94
C TYR A 194 18.83 -17.38 -8.58
N GLU A 195 19.64 -18.15 -7.84
CA GLU A 195 20.80 -18.88 -8.37
C GLU A 195 20.42 -19.95 -9.40
N ALA A 196 19.18 -20.44 -9.37
CA ALA A 196 18.62 -21.40 -10.31
C ALA A 196 17.88 -20.72 -11.48
N ASP A 197 18.12 -19.42 -11.71
CA ASP A 197 17.50 -18.61 -12.76
C ASP A 197 15.96 -18.58 -12.69
N ALA A 198 15.39 -18.60 -11.48
CA ALA A 198 13.95 -18.42 -11.30
C ALA A 198 13.49 -17.07 -11.87
N SER A 199 12.34 -17.07 -12.55
CA SER A 199 11.76 -15.84 -13.09
C SER A 199 11.43 -14.84 -11.99
N ILE A 200 11.54 -13.56 -12.32
CA ILE A 200 11.24 -12.45 -11.41
C ILE A 200 9.81 -12.54 -10.86
N SER A 201 8.85 -12.97 -11.68
CA SER A 201 7.47 -13.24 -11.24
C SER A 201 7.43 -14.38 -10.22
N GLY A 202 8.17 -15.48 -10.42
CA GLY A 202 8.26 -16.56 -9.46
C GLY A 202 8.77 -16.10 -8.09
N ILE A 203 9.84 -15.30 -8.08
CA ILE A 203 10.37 -14.69 -6.85
C ILE A 203 9.30 -13.83 -6.16
N GLY A 204 8.58 -13.01 -6.92
CA GLY A 204 7.47 -12.20 -6.42
C GLY A 204 6.36 -13.04 -5.77
N LYS A 205 5.97 -14.14 -6.41
CA LYS A 205 4.95 -15.08 -5.88
C LYS A 205 5.39 -15.74 -4.57
N MET A 206 6.67 -16.12 -4.44
CA MET A 206 7.23 -16.66 -3.19
C MET A 206 7.13 -15.63 -2.05
N ILE A 207 7.54 -14.38 -2.32
CA ILE A 207 7.50 -13.29 -1.35
C ILE A 207 6.06 -13.01 -0.92
N HIS A 208 5.15 -12.91 -1.89
CA HIS A 208 3.73 -12.67 -1.64
C HIS A 208 3.13 -13.77 -0.75
N ALA A 209 3.35 -15.05 -1.09
CA ALA A 209 2.85 -16.18 -0.29
C ALA A 209 3.37 -16.17 1.15
N PHE A 210 4.66 -15.83 1.32
CA PHE A 210 5.28 -15.72 2.63
C PHE A 210 4.69 -14.59 3.49
N ALA A 211 4.46 -13.43 2.88
CA ALA A 211 3.96 -12.23 3.55
C ALA A 211 2.44 -12.22 3.77
N LEU A 212 1.68 -13.06 3.04
CA LEU A 212 0.22 -13.02 2.99
C LEU A 212 -0.40 -13.26 4.36
N ARG A 213 -1.20 -12.31 4.86
CA ARG A 213 -1.95 -12.37 6.11
C ARG A 213 -3.03 -11.27 6.11
N PRO A 214 -4.03 -11.32 7.02
CA PRO A 214 -4.99 -10.24 7.19
C PRO A 214 -4.31 -8.89 7.44
N ASP A 215 -4.91 -7.80 6.94
CA ASP A 215 -4.32 -6.45 6.98
C ASP A 215 -3.99 -5.98 8.41
N ASP A 216 -4.80 -6.37 9.39
CA ASP A 216 -4.66 -6.05 10.81
C ASP A 216 -3.48 -6.77 11.49
N GLU A 217 -2.98 -7.86 10.90
CA GLU A 217 -1.83 -8.61 11.40
C GLU A 217 -0.50 -8.20 10.74
N ILE A 218 -0.53 -7.26 9.78
CA ILE A 218 0.66 -6.84 9.04
C ILE A 218 1.49 -5.87 9.86
N VAL A 219 2.75 -6.24 10.08
CA VAL A 219 3.78 -5.40 10.68
C VAL A 219 4.63 -4.78 9.58
N MET A 220 4.65 -3.45 9.51
CA MET A 220 5.35 -2.73 8.43
C MET A 220 6.87 -2.92 8.43
N GLU A 221 7.48 -3.05 9.61
CA GLU A 221 8.92 -3.31 9.74
C GLU A 221 9.31 -4.64 9.10
N GLU A 222 8.44 -5.66 9.22
CA GLU A 222 8.66 -6.95 8.55
C GLU A 222 8.60 -6.82 7.02
N ILE A 223 7.73 -5.94 6.50
CA ILE A 223 7.68 -5.65 5.06
C ILE A 223 8.95 -4.92 4.60
N ASP A 224 9.50 -3.99 5.40
CA ASP A 224 10.77 -3.32 5.10
C ASP A 224 11.95 -4.27 5.05
N ASP A 225 11.99 -5.21 5.99
CA ASP A 225 13.00 -6.24 6.05
C ASP A 225 12.92 -7.16 4.82
N ILE A 226 11.72 -7.52 4.37
CA ILE A 226 11.51 -8.26 3.12
C ILE A 226 12.01 -7.45 1.91
N VAL A 227 11.62 -6.19 1.77
CA VAL A 227 12.07 -5.34 0.65
C VAL A 227 13.60 -5.19 0.66
N THR A 228 14.19 -5.01 1.84
CA THR A 228 15.65 -4.92 2.01
C THR A 228 16.35 -6.24 1.66
N LEU A 229 15.77 -7.37 2.06
CA LEU A 229 16.25 -8.69 1.68
C LEU A 229 16.24 -8.86 0.16
N VAL A 230 15.13 -8.53 -0.50
CA VAL A 230 15.00 -8.66 -1.96
C VAL A 230 16.01 -7.78 -2.68
N PHE A 231 16.22 -6.54 -2.25
CA PHE A 231 17.27 -5.68 -2.80
C PHE A 231 18.69 -6.21 -2.57
N SER A 232 18.92 -7.02 -1.53
CA SER A 232 20.23 -7.66 -1.32
C SER A 232 20.46 -8.89 -2.22
N ILE A 233 19.38 -9.54 -2.69
CA ILE A 233 19.45 -10.70 -3.58
C ILE A 233 19.47 -10.24 -5.04
N VAL A 234 18.53 -9.39 -5.40
CA VAL A 234 18.46 -8.71 -6.71
C VAL A 234 19.28 -7.42 -6.64
N GLY A 235 20.60 -7.58 -6.43
CA GLY A 235 21.51 -6.49 -6.03
C GLY A 235 21.50 -5.24 -6.92
N SER A 236 21.28 -5.40 -8.22
CA SER A 236 21.22 -4.28 -9.18
C SER A 236 19.96 -3.44 -9.05
N LEU A 237 18.87 -3.97 -8.48
CA LEU A 237 17.54 -3.35 -8.50
C LEU A 237 17.51 -2.04 -7.70
N ALA A 238 18.08 -2.04 -6.49
CA ALA A 238 18.11 -0.83 -5.65
C ALA A 238 18.93 0.28 -6.31
N HIS A 239 20.06 -0.07 -6.94
CA HIS A 239 20.90 0.88 -7.66
C HIS A 239 20.20 1.42 -8.92
N ALA A 240 19.53 0.54 -9.67
CA ALA A 240 18.73 0.91 -10.84
C ALA A 240 17.62 1.91 -10.50
N LEU A 241 16.87 1.66 -9.43
CA LEU A 241 15.83 2.56 -8.94
C LEU A 241 16.40 3.88 -8.42
N ASN A 242 17.54 3.84 -7.73
CA ASN A 242 18.24 5.06 -7.34
C ASN A 242 18.64 5.90 -8.57
N GLY A 243 19.09 5.24 -9.64
CA GLY A 243 19.36 5.87 -10.94
C GLY A 243 18.13 6.61 -11.50
N VAL A 244 16.93 6.00 -11.41
CA VAL A 244 15.67 6.66 -11.80
C VAL A 244 15.41 7.90 -10.94
N VAL A 245 15.64 7.84 -9.62
CA VAL A 245 15.41 9.00 -8.75
C VAL A 245 16.30 10.18 -9.12
N THR A 246 17.55 9.92 -9.49
CA THR A 246 18.55 10.97 -9.76
C THR A 246 18.61 11.41 -11.23
N ARG A 247 17.97 10.68 -12.15
CA ARG A 247 18.05 10.95 -13.59
C ARG A 247 17.30 12.23 -13.97
N PRO A 248 17.88 13.11 -14.80
CA PRO A 248 17.24 14.34 -15.24
C PRO A 248 16.10 14.09 -16.24
N ASP A 249 15.08 14.93 -16.18
CA ASP A 249 13.85 14.76 -16.99
C ASP A 249 14.07 14.94 -18.50
N VAL A 250 15.11 15.69 -18.88
CA VAL A 250 15.49 15.92 -20.28
C VAL A 250 15.79 14.60 -21.00
N GLU A 251 16.32 13.60 -20.27
CA GLU A 251 16.60 12.28 -20.81
C GLU A 251 15.34 11.43 -21.04
N ARG A 252 14.21 11.81 -20.41
CA ARG A 252 12.90 11.14 -20.50
C ARG A 252 11.95 11.80 -21.50
N ASN A 253 12.42 12.82 -22.23
CA ASN A 253 11.64 13.41 -23.30
C ASN A 253 11.69 12.51 -24.53
N LEU A 254 10.54 11.99 -24.97
CA LEU A 254 10.39 11.13 -26.13
C LEU A 254 10.78 11.81 -27.46
N GLU A 255 10.95 13.14 -27.47
CA GLU A 255 11.49 13.88 -28.62
C GLU A 255 13.01 13.68 -28.80
N ASN A 256 13.74 13.27 -27.75
CA ASN A 256 15.17 13.06 -27.80
C ASN A 256 15.52 11.58 -28.01
N THR A 257 15.48 11.14 -29.27
CA THR A 257 15.67 9.73 -29.66
C THR A 257 17.04 9.16 -29.29
N GLU A 258 18.07 9.99 -29.01
CA GLU A 258 19.38 9.53 -28.52
C GLU A 258 19.25 8.78 -27.18
N ASN A 259 18.18 9.05 -26.43
CA ASN A 259 17.90 8.45 -25.12
C ASN A 259 16.97 7.24 -25.16
N ALA A 260 16.67 6.68 -26.34
CA ALA A 260 15.77 5.53 -26.46
C ALA A 260 16.16 4.34 -25.56
N HIS A 261 17.47 4.09 -25.40
CA HIS A 261 18.01 3.07 -24.51
C HIS A 261 17.56 3.23 -23.04
N ILE A 262 17.34 4.46 -22.58
CA ILE A 262 16.84 4.77 -21.23
C ILE A 262 15.37 4.37 -21.11
N TRP A 263 14.57 4.63 -22.14
CA TRP A 263 13.13 4.38 -22.10
C TRP A 263 12.81 2.89 -22.04
N PHE A 264 13.52 2.09 -22.85
CA PHE A 264 13.41 0.63 -22.79
C PHE A 264 13.86 0.10 -21.44
N TYR A 265 15.00 0.57 -20.93
CA TYR A 265 15.52 0.19 -19.62
C TYR A 265 14.55 0.53 -18.47
N GLU A 266 13.98 1.74 -18.44
CA GLU A 266 13.01 2.14 -17.42
C GLU A 266 11.71 1.32 -17.52
N MET A 267 11.28 0.93 -18.72
CA MET A 267 10.12 0.05 -18.88
C MET A 267 10.39 -1.38 -18.39
N GLU A 268 11.57 -1.94 -18.66
CA GLU A 268 11.99 -3.23 -18.09
C GLU A 268 12.07 -3.17 -16.56
N LEU A 269 12.61 -2.08 -16.02
CA LEU A 269 12.68 -1.84 -14.59
C LEU A 269 11.28 -1.74 -13.96
N ARG A 270 10.34 -1.04 -14.60
CA ARG A 270 8.93 -1.01 -14.19
C ARG A 270 8.35 -2.42 -14.13
N LYS A 271 8.48 -3.21 -15.20
CA LYS A 271 7.98 -4.60 -15.25
C LYS A 271 8.56 -5.44 -14.12
N THR A 272 9.86 -5.30 -13.86
CA THR A 272 10.59 -6.00 -12.79
C THR A 272 10.04 -5.65 -11.40
N VAL A 273 9.88 -4.36 -11.07
CA VAL A 273 9.37 -3.94 -9.76
C VAL A 273 7.92 -4.37 -9.56
N LEU A 274 7.07 -4.17 -10.57
CA LEU A 274 5.67 -4.54 -10.49
C LEU A 274 5.50 -6.04 -10.28
N THR A 275 6.23 -6.87 -11.03
CA THR A 275 6.16 -8.35 -10.89
C THR A 275 6.76 -8.86 -9.59
N LEU A 276 7.77 -8.21 -9.02
CA LEU A 276 8.31 -8.58 -7.71
C LEU A 276 7.35 -8.28 -6.55
N PHE A 277 6.66 -7.14 -6.61
CA PHE A 277 6.03 -6.59 -5.40
C PHE A 277 4.53 -6.31 -5.52
N LEU A 278 4.03 -5.96 -6.69
CA LEU A 278 2.69 -5.35 -6.84
C LEU A 278 1.73 -6.15 -7.74
N HIS A 279 2.20 -7.12 -8.52
CA HIS A 279 1.37 -7.94 -9.43
C HIS A 279 1.22 -9.39 -8.98
N ASN A 280 1.46 -9.68 -7.69
CA ASN A 280 1.33 -11.03 -7.16
C ASN A 280 -0.05 -11.21 -6.52
N GLY A 281 -1.02 -11.65 -7.31
CA GLY A 281 -2.39 -11.96 -6.86
C GLY A 281 -3.44 -10.96 -7.34
N VAL A 282 -3.29 -9.68 -7.01
CA VAL A 282 -4.15 -8.59 -7.48
C VAL A 282 -3.25 -7.49 -8.06
N THR A 283 -3.66 -6.82 -9.14
CA THR A 283 -2.87 -5.76 -9.80
C THR A 283 -3.12 -4.37 -9.21
N ASP A 284 -4.25 -4.18 -8.51
CA ASP A 284 -4.61 -2.92 -7.87
C ASP A 284 -3.64 -2.61 -6.70
N PRO A 285 -2.92 -1.47 -6.73
CA PRO A 285 -1.96 -1.13 -5.69
C PRO A 285 -2.60 -0.89 -4.31
N ALA A 286 -3.89 -0.56 -4.25
CA ALA A 286 -4.60 -0.31 -2.99
C ALA A 286 -5.18 -1.58 -2.34
N VAL A 287 -5.04 -2.75 -2.95
CA VAL A 287 -5.61 -4.00 -2.44
C VAL A 287 -4.54 -4.91 -1.84
N GLY A 288 -4.87 -5.56 -0.71
CA GLY A 288 -4.04 -6.61 -0.11
C GLY A 288 -2.63 -6.14 0.26
N LEU A 289 -1.62 -6.95 -0.07
CA LEU A 289 -0.22 -6.69 0.27
C LEU A 289 0.42 -5.55 -0.52
N ASN A 290 -0.11 -5.23 -1.70
CA ASN A 290 0.49 -4.27 -2.64
C ASN A 290 0.71 -2.90 -1.98
N LYS A 291 -0.25 -2.42 -1.20
CA LYS A 291 -0.15 -1.12 -0.52
C LYS A 291 1.02 -1.05 0.46
N PHE A 292 1.33 -2.16 1.13
CA PHE A 292 2.42 -2.22 2.09
C PHE A 292 3.78 -2.30 1.40
N PHE A 293 3.89 -3.10 0.33
CA PHE A 293 5.11 -3.14 -0.48
C PHE A 293 5.38 -1.80 -1.15
N LEU A 294 4.36 -1.17 -1.76
CA LEU A 294 4.47 0.17 -2.35
C LEU A 294 4.93 1.18 -1.30
N SER A 295 4.29 1.19 -0.12
CA SER A 295 4.67 2.06 0.99
C SER A 295 6.11 1.85 1.44
N SER A 296 6.57 0.60 1.55
CA SER A 296 7.93 0.25 1.98
C SER A 296 8.99 0.68 0.97
N ILE A 297 8.76 0.37 -0.32
CA ILE A 297 9.66 0.78 -1.42
C ILE A 297 9.83 2.29 -1.42
N LEU A 298 8.72 3.04 -1.46
CA LEU A 298 8.77 4.50 -1.52
C LEU A 298 9.35 5.10 -0.22
N ARG A 299 9.10 4.51 0.95
CA ARG A 299 9.71 4.97 2.20
C ARG A 299 11.24 4.88 2.13
N LYS A 300 11.78 3.77 1.64
CA LYS A 300 13.23 3.56 1.58
C LYS A 300 13.94 4.64 0.76
N PHE A 301 13.37 5.02 -0.38
CA PHE A 301 13.91 6.11 -1.19
C PHE A 301 13.63 7.49 -0.59
N LYS A 302 12.47 7.69 0.04
CA LYS A 302 12.19 8.93 0.78
C LYS A 302 13.22 9.20 1.88
N GLU A 303 13.59 8.17 2.63
CA GLU A 303 14.60 8.26 3.69
C GLU A 303 16.01 8.51 3.13
N ALA A 304 16.34 7.86 2.01
CA ALA A 304 17.64 8.04 1.35
C ALA A 304 17.84 9.43 0.75
N HIS A 305 16.79 10.02 0.16
CA HIS A 305 16.87 11.31 -0.55
C HIS A 305 16.33 12.50 0.25
N GLY A 306 15.60 12.27 1.35
CA GLY A 306 14.97 13.32 2.15
C GLY A 306 13.75 14.00 1.51
N THR A 307 13.38 13.60 0.30
CA THR A 307 12.24 14.13 -0.48
C THR A 307 11.32 13.00 -0.93
N VAL A 308 10.12 13.34 -1.41
CA VAL A 308 9.20 12.31 -1.90
C VAL A 308 9.74 11.75 -3.22
N PRO A 309 9.80 10.41 -3.41
CA PRO A 309 10.36 9.81 -4.62
C PRO A 309 9.35 9.84 -5.78
N THR A 310 9.01 11.04 -6.24
CA THR A 310 7.99 11.31 -7.27
C THR A 310 8.28 10.59 -8.58
N SER A 311 9.54 10.55 -9.01
CA SER A 311 9.94 9.82 -10.22
C SER A 311 9.73 8.32 -10.13
N LEU A 312 9.82 7.69 -8.94
CA LEU A 312 9.49 6.26 -8.80
C LEU A 312 7.99 6.01 -8.96
N ILE A 313 7.15 6.93 -8.49
CA ILE A 313 5.71 6.81 -8.72
C ILE A 313 5.39 6.93 -10.21
N TYR A 314 6.03 7.88 -10.90
CA TYR A 314 5.90 7.99 -12.35
C TYR A 314 6.40 6.73 -13.07
N LEU A 315 7.56 6.19 -12.71
CA LEU A 315 8.09 4.94 -13.26
C LEU A 315 7.06 3.81 -13.18
N LEU A 316 6.37 3.69 -12.04
CA LEU A 316 5.46 2.57 -11.79
C LEU A 316 4.06 2.76 -12.39
N PHE A 317 3.56 3.99 -12.44
CA PHE A 317 2.13 4.26 -12.68
C PHE A 317 1.82 5.25 -13.81
N SER A 318 2.83 5.79 -14.50
CA SER A 318 2.56 6.64 -15.66
C SER A 318 1.95 5.84 -16.82
N PRO A 319 1.20 6.51 -17.71
CA PRO A 319 0.77 5.90 -18.96
C PRO A 319 1.95 5.44 -19.82
N THR A 320 1.69 4.48 -20.69
CA THR A 320 2.65 3.97 -21.68
C THR A 320 2.26 4.40 -23.09
N THR A 321 3.22 4.33 -24.00
CA THR A 321 3.02 4.51 -25.45
C THR A 321 3.86 3.49 -26.20
N ILE A 322 3.59 3.30 -27.48
CA ILE A 322 4.39 2.43 -28.35
C ILE A 322 5.45 3.30 -29.06
N TYR A 323 6.71 2.91 -28.95
CA TYR A 323 7.83 3.49 -29.70
C TYR A 323 8.58 2.36 -30.42
N GLU A 324 8.71 2.46 -31.75
CA GLU A 324 9.36 1.43 -32.59
C GLU A 324 8.82 -0.01 -32.39
N GLY A 325 7.54 -0.15 -32.05
CA GLY A 325 6.88 -1.45 -31.83
C GLY A 325 7.02 -1.98 -30.40
N GLU A 326 7.78 -1.30 -29.55
CA GLU A 326 8.01 -1.65 -28.14
C GLU A 326 7.28 -0.67 -27.21
N GLU A 327 6.86 -1.15 -26.05
CA GLU A 327 6.17 -0.34 -25.05
C GLU A 327 7.18 0.49 -24.23
N VAL A 328 6.92 1.79 -24.07
CA VAL A 328 7.73 2.72 -23.28
C VAL A 328 6.88 3.61 -22.38
N ILE A 329 7.47 4.14 -21.31
CA ILE A 329 6.77 5.02 -20.36
C ILE A 329 6.66 6.44 -20.93
N HIS A 330 5.44 6.98 -20.98
CA HIS A 330 5.21 8.34 -21.44
C HIS A 330 5.15 9.33 -20.26
N TRP A 331 6.32 9.69 -19.72
CA TRP A 331 6.48 10.56 -18.54
C TRP A 331 5.73 11.90 -18.62
N HIS A 332 5.59 12.47 -19.81
CA HIS A 332 4.96 13.78 -20.01
C HIS A 332 3.45 13.70 -20.29
N ARG A 333 2.87 12.50 -20.44
CA ARG A 333 1.51 12.29 -20.95
C ARG A 333 0.47 13.02 -20.09
N LEU A 334 0.57 12.84 -18.78
CA LEU A 334 -0.38 13.41 -17.82
C LEU A 334 -0.36 14.95 -17.78
N SER A 335 0.79 15.56 -18.10
CA SER A 335 0.89 17.03 -18.23
C SER A 335 0.35 17.58 -19.55
N GLN A 336 0.23 16.73 -20.57
CA GLN A 336 -0.20 17.09 -21.93
C GLN A 336 -1.70 16.87 -22.13
N ILE A 337 -2.29 15.88 -21.43
CA ILE A 337 -3.74 15.66 -21.43
C ILE A 337 -4.41 16.77 -20.62
N SER A 338 -5.45 17.38 -21.19
CA SER A 338 -6.46 18.07 -20.40
C SER A 338 -7.69 17.18 -20.36
N VAL A 339 -7.93 16.54 -19.22
CA VAL A 339 -9.01 15.57 -19.07
C VAL A 339 -10.35 16.27 -19.26
N VAL A 340 -11.15 15.80 -20.22
CA VAL A 340 -12.49 16.34 -20.48
C VAL A 340 -13.57 15.31 -20.16
N ASP A 341 -13.35 14.06 -20.52
CA ASP A 341 -14.28 12.95 -20.29
C ASP A 341 -13.72 11.92 -19.28
N TYR A 342 -14.55 10.92 -18.98
CA TYR A 342 -14.21 9.87 -18.02
C TYR A 342 -13.17 8.90 -18.57
N ASP A 343 -13.14 8.67 -19.88
CA ASP A 343 -12.22 7.73 -20.51
C ASP A 343 -10.77 8.25 -20.44
N ASP A 344 -10.58 9.56 -20.69
CA ASP A 344 -9.31 10.25 -20.45
C ASP A 344 -8.88 10.13 -18.98
N ALA A 345 -9.83 10.20 -18.04
CA ALA A 345 -9.54 10.10 -16.62
C ALA A 345 -9.05 8.69 -16.23
N LEU A 346 -9.43 7.63 -16.94
CA LEU A 346 -8.99 6.27 -16.62
C LEU A 346 -7.47 6.10 -16.74
N GLU A 347 -6.78 6.90 -17.55
CA GLU A 347 -5.30 6.92 -17.60
C GLU A 347 -4.67 7.32 -16.24
N LEU A 348 -5.40 8.07 -15.40
CA LEU A 348 -4.95 8.50 -14.06
C LEU A 348 -5.23 7.44 -12.98
N ASN A 349 -6.05 6.44 -13.27
CA ASN A 349 -6.54 5.50 -12.26
C ASN A 349 -5.41 4.75 -11.52
N PRO A 350 -4.38 4.18 -12.20
CA PRO A 350 -3.28 3.50 -11.50
C PRO A 350 -2.58 4.40 -10.47
N LEU A 351 -2.44 5.68 -10.81
CA LEU A 351 -1.80 6.69 -9.98
C LEU A 351 -2.69 7.11 -8.80
N ALA A 352 -3.99 7.31 -9.05
CA ALA A 352 -4.97 7.61 -8.00
C ALA A 352 -5.02 6.47 -6.97
N ARG A 353 -5.10 5.22 -7.45
CA ARG A 353 -5.06 4.00 -6.61
C ARG A 353 -3.77 3.90 -5.82
N ALA A 354 -2.62 4.22 -6.41
CA ALA A 354 -1.34 4.22 -5.70
C ALA A 354 -1.31 5.25 -4.55
N MET A 355 -1.81 6.46 -4.76
CA MET A 355 -1.90 7.47 -3.69
C MET A 355 -2.89 7.06 -2.59
N PHE A 356 -4.01 6.47 -2.99
CA PHE A 356 -4.98 5.93 -2.04
C PHE A 356 -4.40 4.78 -1.21
N ALA A 357 -3.63 3.89 -1.82
CA ALA A 357 -2.90 2.82 -1.14
C ALA A 357 -1.99 3.36 -0.02
N LEU A 358 -1.24 4.43 -0.30
CA LEU A 358 -0.38 5.08 0.69
C LEU A 358 -1.18 5.72 1.83
N LEU A 359 -2.34 6.31 1.52
CA LEU A 359 -3.26 6.85 2.53
C LEU A 359 -3.81 5.75 3.46
N GLN A 360 -4.15 4.58 2.91
CA GLN A 360 -4.68 3.45 3.68
C GLN A 360 -3.67 2.88 4.68
N CYS A 361 -2.37 2.90 4.34
CA CYS A 361 -1.32 2.45 5.25
C CYS A 361 -1.33 3.19 6.59
N LYS A 362 -1.81 4.44 6.64
CA LYS A 362 -1.92 5.26 7.87
C LYS A 362 -2.71 4.59 9.01
N LYS A 363 -3.57 3.61 8.70
CA LYS A 363 -4.38 2.89 9.71
C LYS A 363 -3.59 1.90 10.57
N LEU A 364 -2.29 1.70 10.30
CA LEU A 364 -1.42 0.83 11.10
C LEU A 364 -0.70 1.61 12.22
N ASN A 365 -0.57 0.99 13.40
CA ASN A 365 -0.07 1.58 14.65
C ASN A 365 1.42 2.01 14.66
N ASN A 366 2.11 2.01 13.52
CA ASN A 366 3.55 2.33 13.45
C ASN A 366 3.80 3.67 12.74
N THR A 367 4.97 4.25 13.00
CA THR A 367 5.48 5.51 12.44
C THR A 367 5.65 5.43 10.92
N LEU A 368 4.54 5.53 10.21
CA LEU A 368 4.52 5.54 8.76
C LEU A 368 4.78 6.95 8.22
N PRO A 369 5.53 7.10 7.11
CA PRO A 369 5.87 8.39 6.55
C PRO A 369 4.70 9.07 5.83
N TRP A 370 3.55 8.42 5.69
CA TRP A 370 2.41 8.84 4.86
C TRP A 370 1.32 9.53 5.68
N THR A 371 1.62 10.74 6.14
CA THR A 371 0.59 11.62 6.74
C THR A 371 -0.26 12.28 5.66
N LYS A 372 -1.42 12.85 6.02
CA LYS A 372 -2.22 13.68 5.09
C LYS A 372 -1.36 14.78 4.45
N ASN A 373 -0.43 15.38 5.20
CA ASN A 373 0.48 16.40 4.69
C ASN A 373 1.51 15.82 3.70
N THR A 374 2.02 14.61 3.95
CA THR A 374 2.95 13.95 3.01
C THR A 374 2.24 13.54 1.73
N ILE A 375 1.02 13.02 1.81
CA ILE A 375 0.19 12.72 0.63
C ILE A 375 -0.12 14.00 -0.14
N PHE A 376 -0.44 15.09 0.54
CA PHE A 376 -0.59 16.40 -0.10
C PHE A 376 0.68 16.82 -0.85
N ASN A 377 1.85 16.78 -0.21
CA ASN A 377 3.10 17.16 -0.87
C ASN A 377 3.39 16.26 -2.09
N LEU A 378 3.08 14.96 -1.97
CA LEU A 378 3.20 14.03 -3.10
C LEU A 378 2.27 14.42 -4.25
N MET A 379 1.01 14.77 -3.97
CA MET A 379 0.07 15.24 -5.00
C MET A 379 0.59 16.50 -5.70
N GLU A 380 1.10 17.47 -4.94
CA GLU A 380 1.68 18.69 -5.51
C GLU A 380 2.91 18.41 -6.38
N GLU A 381 3.83 17.57 -5.91
CA GLU A 381 5.02 17.20 -6.67
C GLU A 381 4.66 16.44 -7.95
N ILE A 382 3.78 15.43 -7.88
CA ILE A 382 3.34 14.65 -9.04
C ILE A 382 2.68 15.54 -10.09
N THR A 383 1.89 16.52 -9.66
CA THR A 383 1.08 17.35 -10.58
C THR A 383 1.84 18.56 -11.10
N THR A 384 3.07 18.77 -10.63
CA THR A 384 4.03 19.76 -11.14
C THR A 384 5.18 19.15 -11.93
N TYR A 385 5.46 17.87 -11.71
CA TYR A 385 6.51 17.10 -12.36
C TYR A 385 5.94 16.25 -13.50
N PRO A 386 6.65 16.05 -14.62
CA PRO A 386 7.79 16.86 -15.08
C PRO A 386 7.35 18.28 -15.50
N ASN A 387 6.07 18.45 -15.87
CA ASN A 387 5.45 19.73 -16.14
C ASN A 387 4.12 19.87 -15.39
N PRO A 388 3.68 21.10 -15.09
CA PRO A 388 2.42 21.32 -14.40
C PRO A 388 1.21 20.85 -15.20
N TRP A 389 0.33 20.14 -14.50
CA TRP A 389 -0.92 19.63 -15.06
C TRP A 389 -1.98 20.73 -15.20
N SER A 390 -2.99 20.46 -16.02
CA SER A 390 -4.20 21.29 -16.05
C SER A 390 -5.03 21.07 -14.78
N MET A 391 -5.81 22.07 -14.37
CA MET A 391 -6.73 21.96 -13.22
C MET A 391 -7.72 20.79 -13.41
N ASN A 392 -8.21 20.57 -14.64
CA ASN A 392 -9.09 19.44 -14.93
C ASN A 392 -8.41 18.09 -14.65
N THR A 393 -7.17 17.91 -15.11
CA THR A 393 -6.39 16.68 -14.88
C THR A 393 -6.13 16.47 -13.40
N PHE A 394 -5.76 17.55 -12.68
CA PHE A 394 -5.55 17.51 -11.24
C PHE A 394 -6.82 17.10 -10.48
N VAL A 395 -7.97 17.67 -10.82
CA VAL A 395 -9.24 17.37 -10.15
C VAL A 395 -9.79 16.01 -10.59
N ALA A 396 -9.58 15.59 -11.83
CA ALA A 396 -9.95 14.26 -12.31
C ALA A 396 -9.31 13.15 -11.47
N LEU A 397 -8.03 13.30 -11.09
CA LEU A 397 -7.36 12.41 -10.15
C LEU A 397 -8.13 12.27 -8.82
N HIS A 398 -8.65 13.38 -8.29
CA HIS A 398 -9.40 13.41 -7.05
C HIS A 398 -10.83 12.86 -7.21
N VAL A 399 -11.43 12.97 -8.39
CA VAL A 399 -12.75 12.38 -8.68
C VAL A 399 -12.66 10.85 -8.69
N LEU A 400 -11.56 10.29 -9.22
CA LEU A 400 -11.32 8.84 -9.21
C LEU A 400 -11.14 8.30 -7.79
N GLU A 401 -10.54 9.08 -6.90
CA GLU A 401 -10.37 8.73 -5.48
C GLU A 401 -10.82 9.88 -4.56
N PRO A 402 -12.15 9.99 -4.28
CA PRO A 402 -12.73 11.12 -3.54
C PRO A 402 -12.18 11.33 -2.12
N GLU A 403 -11.58 10.30 -1.52
CA GLU A 403 -10.91 10.42 -0.22
C GLU A 403 -9.68 11.35 -0.24
N LEU A 404 -9.15 11.66 -1.43
CA LEU A 404 -8.06 12.62 -1.62
C LEU A 404 -8.56 14.08 -1.59
N VAL A 405 -9.83 14.34 -1.94
CA VAL A 405 -10.40 15.71 -2.02
C VAL A 405 -10.22 16.50 -0.72
N PRO A 406 -10.56 15.96 0.47
CA PRO A 406 -10.37 16.71 1.71
C PRO A 406 -8.91 17.02 1.99
N ILE A 407 -7.97 16.18 1.55
CA ILE A 407 -6.53 16.41 1.75
C ILE A 407 -6.08 17.62 0.92
N GLY A 408 -6.45 17.66 -0.36
CA GLY A 408 -6.11 18.76 -1.26
C GLY A 408 -6.70 20.11 -0.83
N VAL A 409 -8.00 20.13 -0.50
CA VAL A 409 -8.75 21.34 -0.14
C VAL A 409 -8.30 21.91 1.21
N VAL A 410 -8.24 21.08 2.25
CA VAL A 410 -7.88 21.56 3.60
C VAL A 410 -6.46 22.10 3.62
N ALA A 411 -5.54 21.45 2.92
CA ALA A 411 -4.14 21.85 2.87
C ALA A 411 -3.94 23.18 2.12
N ARG A 412 -4.76 23.48 1.09
CA ARG A 412 -4.78 24.78 0.40
C ARG A 412 -5.32 25.89 1.27
N LEU A 413 -6.44 25.67 1.95
CA LEU A 413 -7.02 26.65 2.88
C LEU A 413 -6.08 26.97 4.05
N ASN A 414 -5.37 25.97 4.57
CA ASN A 414 -4.37 26.19 5.62
C ASN A 414 -3.13 26.96 5.14
N ARG A 415 -2.91 27.05 3.82
CA ARG A 415 -1.81 27.80 3.18
C ARG A 415 -2.28 29.11 2.52
N ASN A 416 -3.52 29.55 2.79
CA ASN A 416 -4.13 30.75 2.19
C ASN A 416 -4.28 30.69 0.66
N HIS A 417 -4.40 29.49 0.09
CA HIS A 417 -4.69 29.27 -1.33
C HIS A 417 -6.20 29.03 -1.52
N GLU A 418 -7.01 29.98 -1.04
CA GLU A 418 -8.47 29.84 -0.95
C GLU A 418 -9.13 29.76 -2.34
N ASP A 419 -8.64 30.56 -3.29
CA ASP A 419 -9.11 30.56 -4.68
C ASP A 419 -8.92 29.18 -5.31
N GLU A 420 -7.74 28.57 -5.15
CA GLU A 420 -7.47 27.23 -5.69
C GLU A 420 -8.37 26.17 -5.06
N ALA A 421 -8.66 26.29 -3.76
CA ALA A 421 -9.55 25.38 -3.05
C ALA A 421 -11.00 25.46 -3.59
N GLY A 422 -11.48 26.68 -3.89
CA GLY A 422 -12.78 26.90 -4.55
C GLY A 422 -12.80 26.36 -5.98
N ASP A 423 -11.75 26.62 -6.76
CA ASP A 423 -11.57 26.13 -8.13
C ASP A 423 -11.65 24.59 -8.17
N MET A 424 -11.02 23.90 -7.22
CA MET A 424 -11.06 22.43 -7.13
C MET A 424 -12.48 21.89 -6.98
N ILE A 425 -13.25 22.43 -6.03
CA ILE A 425 -14.63 21.98 -5.76
C ILE A 425 -15.54 22.25 -6.95
N CYS A 426 -15.41 23.43 -7.57
CA CYS A 426 -16.23 23.80 -8.71
C CYS A 426 -15.88 23.00 -9.97
N THR A 427 -14.59 22.76 -10.21
CA THR A 427 -14.13 21.88 -11.30
C THR A 427 -14.62 20.45 -11.08
N MET A 428 -14.58 19.96 -9.84
CA MET A 428 -15.03 18.61 -9.49
C MET A 428 -16.52 18.43 -9.79
N LYS A 429 -17.35 19.39 -9.37
CA LYS A 429 -18.78 19.45 -9.71
C LYS A 429 -18.99 19.35 -11.23
N MET A 430 -18.28 20.17 -12.00
CA MET A 430 -18.44 20.21 -13.45
C MET A 430 -18.02 18.91 -14.13
N LEU A 431 -16.93 18.28 -13.68
CA LEU A 431 -16.49 16.98 -14.18
C LEU A 431 -17.52 15.89 -13.84
N LEU A 432 -17.98 15.79 -12.59
CA LEU A 432 -18.99 14.81 -12.17
C LEU A 432 -20.28 14.93 -12.98
N PHE A 433 -20.77 16.15 -13.20
CA PHE A 433 -21.96 16.40 -14.01
C PHE A 433 -21.76 15.97 -15.46
N ARG A 434 -20.63 16.36 -16.09
CA ARG A 434 -20.31 15.99 -17.48
C ARG A 434 -20.16 14.48 -17.67
N TRP A 435 -19.59 13.81 -16.67
CA TRP A 435 -19.39 12.36 -16.68
C TRP A 435 -20.65 11.58 -16.27
N LYS A 436 -21.75 12.27 -15.95
CA LYS A 436 -23.02 11.69 -15.50
C LYS A 436 -22.84 10.78 -14.27
N MET A 437 -21.95 11.17 -13.37
CA MET A 437 -21.73 10.50 -12.09
C MET A 437 -22.69 11.05 -11.02
N ASP A 438 -22.89 10.28 -9.94
CA ASP A 438 -23.64 10.73 -8.76
C ASP A 438 -22.90 11.88 -8.05
N VAL A 439 -23.23 13.11 -8.41
CA VAL A 439 -22.57 14.32 -7.90
C VAL A 439 -22.75 14.40 -6.39
N VAL A 440 -23.97 14.15 -5.91
CA VAL A 440 -24.33 14.23 -4.49
C VAL A 440 -23.57 13.18 -3.68
N GLY A 441 -23.63 11.91 -4.07
CA GLY A 441 -22.99 10.81 -3.32
C GLY A 441 -21.47 10.91 -3.25
N VAL A 442 -20.83 11.48 -4.27
CA VAL A 442 -19.38 11.68 -4.29
C VAL A 442 -18.97 12.92 -3.48
N MET A 443 -19.66 14.06 -3.66
CA MET A 443 -19.27 15.31 -3.00
C MET A 443 -19.67 15.37 -1.53
N GLU A 444 -20.77 14.74 -1.12
CA GLU A 444 -21.29 14.84 0.27
C GLU A 444 -20.25 14.37 1.29
N ARG A 445 -19.67 13.17 1.08
CA ARG A 445 -18.65 12.60 1.98
C ARG A 445 -17.38 13.47 2.03
N ALA A 446 -16.97 14.02 0.89
CA ALA A 446 -15.80 14.89 0.81
C ALA A 446 -16.05 16.20 1.57
N LEU A 447 -17.19 16.85 1.35
CA LEU A 447 -17.56 18.11 2.00
C LEU A 447 -17.76 17.96 3.51
N GLU A 448 -18.31 16.84 3.97
CA GLU A 448 -18.44 16.56 5.41
C GLU A 448 -17.07 16.37 6.08
N SER A 449 -16.15 15.65 5.42
CA SER A 449 -14.76 15.51 5.86
C SER A 449 -14.01 16.85 5.86
N ILE A 450 -14.29 17.74 4.90
CA ILE A 450 -13.75 19.10 4.86
C ILE A 450 -14.31 19.95 6.00
N LYS A 451 -15.63 19.96 6.20
CA LYS A 451 -16.30 20.73 7.26
C LYS A 451 -15.77 20.36 8.64
N THR A 452 -15.58 19.07 8.90
CA THR A 452 -15.06 18.57 10.18
C THR A 452 -13.59 18.92 10.41
N ALA A 453 -12.81 19.13 9.35
CA ALA A 453 -11.38 19.43 9.43
C ALA A 453 -11.05 20.93 9.50
N LEU A 454 -11.96 21.80 9.06
CA LEU A 454 -11.74 23.25 8.96
C LEU A 454 -12.39 24.02 10.11
N LYS A 455 -11.89 25.25 10.34
CA LYS A 455 -12.57 26.22 11.22
C LYS A 455 -13.81 26.80 10.53
N PRO A 456 -14.83 27.25 11.29
CA PRO A 456 -16.04 27.85 10.72
C PRO A 456 -15.77 29.01 9.75
N GLU A 457 -14.78 29.86 10.05
CA GLU A 457 -14.37 30.95 9.15
C GLU A 457 -13.83 30.42 7.82
N GLN A 458 -12.99 29.39 7.84
CA GLN A 458 -12.44 28.77 6.63
C GLN A 458 -13.53 28.08 5.81
N CYS A 459 -14.55 27.50 6.45
CA CYS A 459 -15.69 26.93 5.74
C CYS A 459 -16.51 28.01 5.02
N ARG A 460 -16.75 29.16 5.66
CA ARG A 460 -17.41 30.32 5.03
C ARG A 460 -16.59 30.84 3.86
N THR A 461 -15.30 31.04 4.05
CA THR A 461 -14.38 31.43 2.98
C THR A 461 -14.46 30.47 1.80
N LEU A 462 -14.42 29.15 2.03
CA LEU A 462 -14.53 28.16 0.96
C LEU A 462 -15.86 28.27 0.21
N PHE A 463 -16.97 28.46 0.93
CA PHE A 463 -18.29 28.68 0.33
C PHE A 463 -18.27 29.93 -0.57
N ASP A 464 -17.77 31.06 -0.07
CA ASP A 464 -17.69 32.32 -0.82
C ASP A 464 -16.85 32.14 -2.09
N ARG A 465 -15.71 31.45 -2.03
CA ARG A 465 -14.86 31.17 -3.20
C ARG A 465 -15.57 30.31 -4.25
N CYS A 466 -16.35 29.31 -3.82
CA CYS A 466 -17.14 28.49 -4.74
C CYS A 466 -18.24 29.33 -5.43
N TRP A 467 -18.88 30.23 -4.67
CA TRP A 467 -19.90 31.13 -5.19
C TRP A 467 -19.33 32.15 -6.19
N ASP A 468 -18.22 32.79 -5.85
CA ASP A 468 -17.52 33.73 -6.73
C ASP A 468 -17.04 33.06 -8.02
N TRP A 469 -16.59 31.81 -7.94
CA TRP A 469 -16.24 31.03 -9.12
C TRP A 469 -17.46 30.80 -10.03
N HIS A 470 -18.58 30.37 -9.46
CA HIS A 470 -19.82 30.14 -10.21
C HIS A 470 -20.27 31.40 -10.95
N GLN A 471 -20.29 32.55 -10.26
CA GLN A 471 -20.65 33.83 -10.86
C GLN A 471 -19.71 34.19 -12.03
N ARG A 472 -18.40 34.10 -11.82
CA ARG A 472 -17.41 34.39 -12.86
C ARG A 472 -17.54 33.45 -14.07
N ASN A 473 -17.81 32.16 -13.84
CA ASN A 473 -17.96 31.19 -14.91
C ASN A 473 -19.22 31.48 -15.75
N ILE A 474 -20.34 31.81 -15.10
CA ILE A 474 -21.56 32.22 -15.78
C ILE A 474 -21.33 33.48 -16.62
N ASP A 475 -20.68 34.51 -16.08
CA ASP A 475 -20.37 35.74 -16.81
C ASP A 475 -19.49 35.48 -18.04
N ASP A 476 -18.47 34.64 -17.90
CA ASP A 476 -17.57 34.27 -18.99
C ASP A 476 -18.28 33.47 -20.09
N LEU A 477 -19.18 32.55 -19.73
CA LEU A 477 -20.00 31.81 -20.70
C LEU A 477 -20.98 32.72 -21.45
N HIS A 478 -21.57 33.72 -20.77
CA HIS A 478 -22.45 34.71 -21.43
C HIS A 478 -21.71 35.58 -22.46
N ARG A 479 -20.41 35.84 -22.25
CA ARG A 479 -19.58 36.59 -23.20
C ARG A 479 -19.25 35.78 -24.46
N ARG A 480 -19.33 34.45 -24.40
CA ARG A 480 -19.04 33.55 -25.53
C ARG A 480 -20.32 33.26 -26.30
N VAL A 481 -20.40 33.74 -27.53
CA VAL A 481 -21.59 33.57 -28.39
C VAL A 481 -21.84 32.07 -28.64
N GLY A 482 -23.07 31.60 -28.38
CA GLY A 482 -23.53 30.24 -28.73
C GLY A 482 -23.44 29.17 -27.64
N GLN A 483 -23.04 29.49 -26.40
CA GLN A 483 -22.84 28.51 -25.32
C GLN A 483 -24.05 28.29 -24.38
N SER A 484 -25.29 28.44 -24.87
CA SER A 484 -26.49 28.28 -24.03
C SER A 484 -26.62 26.91 -23.35
N ALA A 485 -26.07 25.85 -23.96
CA ALA A 485 -26.04 24.52 -23.37
C ALA A 485 -25.06 24.41 -22.19
N GLU A 486 -23.91 25.07 -22.27
CA GLU A 486 -22.90 25.08 -21.19
C GLU A 486 -23.37 25.92 -20.01
N ILE A 487 -24.05 27.05 -20.26
CA ILE A 487 -24.69 27.87 -19.22
C ILE A 487 -25.74 27.05 -18.47
N ARG A 488 -26.59 26.31 -19.20
CA ARG A 488 -27.59 25.43 -18.59
C ARG A 488 -26.93 24.35 -17.72
N ALA A 489 -25.90 23.68 -18.23
CA ALA A 489 -25.16 22.67 -17.49
C ALA A 489 -24.51 23.21 -16.20
N GLU A 490 -23.94 24.42 -16.25
CA GLU A 490 -23.39 25.09 -15.06
C GLU A 490 -24.48 25.39 -14.02
N ILE A 491 -25.65 25.90 -14.44
CA ILE A 491 -26.78 26.18 -13.53
C ILE A 491 -27.33 24.89 -12.92
N GLU A 492 -27.58 23.87 -13.74
CA GLU A 492 -28.11 22.58 -13.28
C GLU A 492 -27.17 21.91 -12.28
N SER A 493 -25.88 21.84 -12.59
CA SER A 493 -24.88 21.29 -11.67
C SER A 493 -24.76 22.11 -10.37
N GLN A 494 -24.86 23.44 -10.44
CA GLN A 494 -24.84 24.29 -9.24
C GLN A 494 -26.08 24.05 -8.38
N MET A 495 -27.26 23.89 -8.97
CA MET A 495 -28.49 23.59 -8.23
C MET A 495 -28.42 22.26 -7.49
N GLU A 496 -27.80 21.26 -8.10
CA GLU A 496 -27.59 19.94 -7.49
C GLU A 496 -26.64 19.98 -6.29
N VAL A 497 -25.59 20.80 -6.37
CA VAL A 497 -24.52 20.87 -5.35
C VAL A 497 -24.77 21.93 -4.27
N MET A 498 -25.57 22.95 -4.54
CA MET A 498 -25.85 24.05 -3.61
C MET A 498 -26.33 23.59 -2.23
N PRO A 499 -27.27 22.61 -2.08
CA PRO A 499 -27.69 22.15 -0.76
C PRO A 499 -26.53 21.60 0.07
N MET A 500 -25.52 20.98 -0.58
CA MET A 500 -24.33 20.48 0.10
C MET A 500 -23.34 21.59 0.44
N LEU A 501 -23.13 22.55 -0.47
CA LEU A 501 -22.27 23.72 -0.17
C LEU A 501 -22.82 24.54 0.98
N MET A 502 -24.15 24.70 1.06
CA MET A 502 -24.81 25.37 2.18
C MET A 502 -24.56 24.65 3.52
N LYS A 503 -24.27 23.34 3.52
CA LYS A 503 -23.86 22.63 4.74
C LYS A 503 -22.50 23.08 5.25
N LEU A 504 -21.67 23.79 4.49
CA LEU A 504 -20.39 24.33 4.98
C LEU A 504 -20.60 25.51 5.97
N LEU A 505 -21.71 26.24 5.84
CA LEU A 505 -22.13 27.31 6.73
C LEU A 505 -22.65 26.75 8.07
#